data_AF-A0A6I9NU50-F1
#
_entry.id   AF-A0A6I9NU50-F1
#
_cell.length_a   1.000
_cell.length_b   1.000
_cell.length_c   1.000
_cell.angle_alpha   90.00
_cell.angle_beta   90.00
_cell.angle_gamma   90.00
#
_symmetry.space_group_name_H-M   'P 1'
#
loop_
_entity.id
_entity.type
_entity.pdbx_description
1 polymer ?
#
loop_
_entity_poly.entity_id
_entity_poly.type
_entity_poly.pdbx_seq_one_letter_code
_entity_poly.pdbx_strand_id
1 'polypeptide(L)'
;MKCEASLDHPPFYYSIHRHSIRGMNMPKLNKFLQYLTEAGFRVSRTHFDPTGVRTDATLEQFKSVLTKYSVPTNTNASVPQTSVSMDKTL
;
A
#
# COMPACT_ATOMS: atom_id res chain seq x y z
N MET A 1 15.79 -29.03 23.16
CA MET A 1 16.02 -29.02 21.70
C MET A 1 15.38 -27.76 21.13
N LYS A 2 16.18 -26.85 20.57
CA LYS A 2 15.70 -25.66 19.86
C LYS A 2 15.18 -26.14 18.50
N CYS A 3 13.87 -26.26 18.36
CA CYS A 3 13.27 -26.48 17.05
C CYS A 3 13.16 -25.13 16.36
N GLU A 4 14.19 -24.88 15.55
CA GLU A 4 14.28 -23.89 14.51
C GLU A 4 13.15 -24.13 13.50
N ALA A 5 12.14 -23.29 13.57
CA ALA A 5 11.22 -23.04 12.49
C ALA A 5 10.77 -21.60 12.68
N SER A 6 11.57 -20.65 12.18
CA SER A 6 11.03 -19.37 11.72
C SER A 6 10.07 -19.71 10.59
N LEU A 7 8.87 -20.15 10.96
CA LEU A 7 7.78 -20.36 10.04
C LEU A 7 7.48 -18.97 9.48
N ASP A 8 8.07 -18.74 8.32
CA ASP A 8 7.88 -17.65 7.38
C ASP A 8 6.43 -17.71 6.87
N HIS A 9 5.47 -17.72 7.80
CA HIS A 9 4.08 -17.58 7.49
C HIS A 9 3.97 -16.24 6.76
N PRO A 10 3.40 -16.21 5.54
CA PRO A 10 3.15 -14.93 4.89
C PRO A 10 2.42 -14.08 5.93
N PRO A 11 2.92 -12.88 6.23
CA PRO A 11 2.33 -12.10 7.29
C PRO A 11 0.87 -11.93 6.90
N PHE A 12 -0.05 -12.24 7.83
CA PHE A 12 -1.50 -12.19 7.58
C PHE A 12 -1.96 -10.82 7.03
N TYR A 13 -1.07 -9.82 7.06
CA TYR A 13 -1.14 -8.53 6.43
C TYR A 13 0.28 -7.99 6.14
N TYR A 14 0.46 -7.15 5.12
CA TYR A 14 1.66 -6.35 4.91
C TYR A 14 1.50 -4.97 5.55
N SER A 15 2.49 -4.52 6.33
CA SER A 15 2.57 -3.14 6.81
C SER A 15 3.24 -2.27 5.76
N ILE A 16 2.54 -1.27 5.23
CA ILE A 16 3.14 -0.42 4.18
C ILE A 16 4.37 0.32 4.71
N HIS A 17 4.35 0.78 5.97
CA HIS A 17 5.48 1.48 6.58
C HIS A 17 6.76 0.61 6.65
N ARG A 18 6.62 -0.71 6.91
CA ARG A 18 7.77 -1.64 6.95
C ARG A 18 8.37 -1.94 5.59
N HIS A 19 7.58 -1.78 4.52
CA HIS A 19 8.03 -2.00 3.15
C HIS A 19 8.24 -0.70 2.38
N SER A 20 8.16 0.45 3.06
CA SER A 20 8.44 1.75 2.47
C SER A 20 9.89 1.85 1.98
N ILE A 21 10.08 2.60 0.90
CA ILE A 21 11.39 2.81 0.28
C ILE A 21 11.94 4.13 0.81
N ARG A 22 13.17 4.10 1.35
CA ARG A 22 13.85 5.30 1.84
C ARG A 22 13.99 6.33 0.71
N GLY A 23 13.69 7.59 1.01
CA GLY A 23 13.78 8.69 0.03
C GLY A 23 12.61 8.74 -0.97
N MET A 24 11.55 7.97 -0.73
CA MET A 24 10.31 8.01 -1.52
C MET A 24 9.13 8.42 -0.63
N ASN A 25 8.29 9.32 -1.14
CA ASN A 25 6.96 9.61 -0.61
C ASN A 25 6.01 8.48 -0.99
N MET A 26 5.54 7.78 0.04
CA MET A 26 4.63 6.67 -0.06
C MET A 26 3.21 7.13 -0.43
N PRO A 27 2.47 6.41 -1.31
CA PRO A 27 1.08 6.71 -1.56
C PRO A 27 0.24 6.60 -0.28
N LYS A 28 -0.78 7.45 -0.15
CA LYS A 28 -1.76 7.33 0.96
C LYS A 28 -2.36 5.93 0.96
N LEU A 29 -2.52 5.33 2.14
CA LEU A 29 -3.02 3.96 2.33
C LEU A 29 -4.23 3.66 1.43
N ASN A 30 -5.32 4.43 1.52
CA ASN A 30 -6.52 4.16 0.73
C ASN A 30 -6.27 4.18 -0.79
N LYS A 31 -5.39 5.07 -1.27
CA LYS A 31 -5.03 5.13 -2.69
C LYS A 31 -4.19 3.92 -3.10
N PHE A 32 -3.28 3.49 -2.22
CA PHE A 32 -2.52 2.28 -2.44
C PHE A 32 -3.40 1.00 -2.47
N LEU A 33 -4.42 0.91 -1.60
CA LEU A 33 -5.40 -0.18 -1.67
C LEU A 33 -6.13 -0.20 -3.01
N GLN A 34 -6.47 0.98 -3.53
CA GLN A 34 -7.08 1.11 -4.84
C GLN A 34 -6.16 0.61 -5.95
N TYR A 35 -4.86 0.95 -5.94
CA TYR A 35 -3.91 0.44 -6.93
C TYR A 35 -3.77 -1.09 -6.92
N LEU A 36 -3.76 -1.70 -5.73
CA LEU A 36 -3.76 -3.17 -5.62
C LEU A 36 -5.05 -3.77 -6.17
N THR A 37 -6.20 -3.14 -5.89
CA THR A 37 -7.50 -3.58 -6.41
C THR A 37 -7.57 -3.45 -7.94
N GLU A 38 -7.10 -2.32 -8.50
CA GLU A 38 -7.02 -2.07 -9.94
C GLU A 38 -6.05 -3.03 -10.65
N ALA A 39 -5.02 -3.53 -9.94
CA ALA A 39 -4.13 -4.58 -10.41
C ALA A 39 -4.75 -5.99 -10.35
N GLY A 40 -5.99 -6.12 -9.85
CA GLY A 40 -6.74 -7.38 -9.80
C GLY A 40 -6.61 -8.17 -8.50
N PHE A 41 -5.98 -7.61 -7.46
CA PHE A 41 -5.79 -8.28 -6.17
C PHE A 41 -6.98 -8.05 -5.24
N ARG A 42 -7.23 -9.01 -4.35
CA ARG A 42 -8.25 -8.89 -3.29
C ARG A 42 -7.64 -8.19 -2.10
N VAL A 43 -8.18 -7.02 -1.72
CA VAL A 43 -7.54 -6.16 -0.73
C VAL A 43 -8.49 -5.81 0.41
N SER A 44 -7.98 -5.81 1.65
CA SER A 44 -8.69 -5.29 2.81
C SER A 44 -7.73 -4.72 3.86
N ARG A 45 -8.26 -3.86 4.75
CA ARG A 45 -7.52 -3.38 5.93
C ARG A 45 -7.61 -4.39 7.07
N THR A 46 -6.67 -4.31 7.99
CA THR A 46 -6.72 -5.05 9.26
C THR A 46 -6.74 -4.08 10.43
N HIS A 47 -7.42 -4.44 11.53
CA HIS A 47 -7.41 -3.64 12.76
C HIS A 47 -6.13 -3.85 13.59
N PHE A 48 -5.32 -4.88 13.25
CA PHE A 48 -4.06 -5.18 13.94
C PHE A 48 -2.97 -4.13 13.70
N ASP A 49 -3.01 -3.42 12.57
CA ASP A 49 -2.05 -2.38 12.20
C ASP A 49 -2.81 -1.28 11.44
N PRO A 50 -2.72 -0.01 11.85
CA PRO A 50 -3.37 1.11 11.14
C PRO A 50 -2.93 1.25 9.68
N THR A 51 -1.74 0.73 9.33
CA THR A 51 -1.18 0.68 7.98
C THR A 51 -1.14 -0.74 7.39
N GLY A 52 -1.81 -1.70 8.03
CA GLY A 52 -1.82 -3.10 7.63
C GLY A 52 -2.79 -3.39 6.50
N VAL A 53 -2.31 -4.15 5.50
CA VAL A 53 -3.04 -4.53 4.29
C VAL A 53 -3.08 -6.04 4.14
N ARG A 54 -4.26 -6.64 4.10
CA ARG A 54 -4.43 -8.05 3.70
C ARG A 54 -4.62 -8.10 2.19
N THR A 55 -3.84 -8.93 1.52
CA THR A 55 -3.91 -9.11 0.07
C THR A 55 -3.54 -10.53 -0.33
N ASP A 56 -4.02 -10.98 -1.48
CA ASP A 56 -3.57 -12.20 -2.15
C ASP A 56 -2.33 -11.97 -3.05
N ALA A 57 -1.90 -10.71 -3.21
CA ALA A 57 -0.64 -10.38 -3.87
C ALA A 57 0.57 -10.93 -3.10
N THR A 58 1.59 -11.39 -3.82
CA THR A 58 2.88 -11.77 -3.20
C THR A 58 3.62 -10.53 -2.69
N LEU A 59 4.60 -10.72 -1.82
CA LEU A 59 5.42 -9.62 -1.30
C LEU A 59 6.14 -8.87 -2.44
N GLU A 60 6.58 -9.58 -3.47
CA GLU A 60 7.24 -9.00 -4.64
C GLU A 60 6.27 -8.11 -5.43
N GLN A 61 5.06 -8.60 -5.71
CA GLN A 61 4.01 -7.83 -6.39
C GLN A 61 3.61 -6.60 -5.56
N PHE A 62 3.43 -6.77 -4.26
CA PHE A 62 3.13 -5.69 -3.33
C PHE A 62 4.19 -4.58 -3.38
N LYS A 63 5.47 -4.95 -3.31
CA LYS A 63 6.59 -3.99 -3.40
C LYS A 63 6.68 -3.35 -4.78
N SER A 64 6.41 -4.09 -5.85
CA SER A 64 6.40 -3.56 -7.22
C SER A 64 5.35 -2.45 -7.38
N VAL A 65 4.12 -2.70 -6.92
CA VAL A 65 3.05 -1.68 -6.91
C VAL A 65 3.45 -0.50 -6.02
N LEU A 66 4.01 -0.76 -4.84
CA LEU A 66 4.41 0.30 -3.91
C LEU A 66 5.48 1.22 -4.53
N THR A 67 6.48 0.63 -5.20
CA THR A 67 7.54 1.36 -5.89
C THR A 67 7.00 2.17 -7.05
N LYS A 68 6.16 1.56 -7.89
CA LYS A 68 5.58 2.18 -9.09
C LYS A 68 4.79 3.46 -8.79
N TYR A 69 4.11 3.51 -7.65
CA TYR A 69 3.25 4.63 -7.27
C TYR A 69 3.81 5.51 -6.14
N SER A 70 5.05 5.28 -5.71
CA SER A 70 5.75 6.19 -4.80
C SER A 70 6.53 7.24 -5.60
N VAL A 71 6.64 8.46 -5.08
CA VAL A 71 7.36 9.56 -5.75
C VAL A 71 8.65 9.91 -4.99
N PRO A 72 9.76 10.29 -5.65
CA PRO A 72 10.98 10.68 -4.94
C PRO A 72 10.74 11.90 -4.02
N THR A 73 11.34 11.89 -2.83
CA THR A 73 11.16 12.97 -1.84
C THR A 73 11.78 14.30 -2.27
N ASN A 74 12.71 14.30 -3.23
CA ASN A 74 13.39 15.51 -3.73
C ASN A 74 12.70 16.20 -4.92
N THR A 75 11.54 15.70 -5.37
CA THR A 75 10.83 16.33 -6.49
C THR A 75 9.96 17.48 -5.97
N ASN A 76 10.43 18.71 -6.12
CA ASN A 76 9.57 19.90 -6.10
C ASN A 76 8.52 19.77 -7.22
N ALA A 77 7.35 19.17 -6.92
CA ALA A 77 6.22 19.12 -7.84
C ALA A 77 4.91 19.21 -7.06
N SER A 78 4.38 20.43 -7.07
CA SER A 78 2.96 20.75 -7.20
C SER A 78 1.98 19.57 -7.15
N VAL A 79 1.23 19.55 -6.05
CA VAL A 79 -0.14 19.07 -5.91
C VAL A 79 -0.93 19.14 -7.22
N PRO A 80 -1.67 18.07 -7.57
CA PRO A 80 -3.03 18.24 -8.06
C PRO A 80 -3.97 17.73 -6.97
N GLN A 81 -4.42 18.66 -6.13
CA GLN A 81 -5.75 18.50 -5.53
C GLN A 81 -6.74 18.67 -6.67
N THR A 82 -7.29 17.56 -7.18
CA THR A 82 -8.54 17.64 -7.94
C THR A 82 -9.67 17.26 -6.98
N SER A 83 -10.13 18.28 -6.26
CA SER A 83 -11.52 18.40 -5.88
C SER A 83 -12.38 18.42 -7.14
N VAL A 84 -13.36 17.53 -7.24
CA VAL A 84 -14.59 17.83 -7.99
C VAL A 84 -15.76 17.31 -7.16
N SER A 85 -16.35 18.23 -6.42
CA SER A 85 -17.78 18.21 -6.11
C SER A 85 -18.56 18.10 -7.41
N MET A 86 -19.60 17.28 -7.42
CA MET A 86 -20.70 17.46 -8.35
C MET A 86 -22.00 17.31 -7.58
N ASP A 87 -22.58 18.47 -7.29
CA ASP A 87 -24.00 18.66 -7.05
C ASP A 87 -24.79 18.03 -8.21
N LYS A 88 -25.87 17.32 -7.89
CA LYS A 88 -26.93 17.07 -8.87
C LYS A 88 -28.29 17.18 -8.21
N THR A 89 -28.77 18.41 -8.17
CA THR A 89 -30.19 18.79 -8.12
C THR A 89 -30.98 18.12 -9.26
N LEU A 90 -32.09 17.46 -8.92
CA LEU A 90 -33.38 17.49 -9.62
C LEU A 90 -34.49 16.92 -8.72
#